data_AF-A0A2E6ZV31-F1
#
_entry.id   AF-A0A2E6ZV31-F1
#
_cell.length_a   1.000
_cell.length_b   1.000
_cell.length_c   1.000
_cell.angle_alpha   90.00
_cell.angle_beta   90.00
_cell.angle_gamma   90.00
#
_symmetry.space_group_name_H-M   'P 1'
#
loop_
_entity.id
_entity.type
_entity.pdbx_description
1 polymer ?
#
loop_
_entity_poly.entity_id
_entity_poly.type
_entity_poly.pdbx_seq_one_letter_code
_entity_poly.pdbx_strand_id
1 'polypeptide(L)'
;MVSLTPLRYHADLPMPQLAKRSCMCLCALATLALLSVASTRAQPPAVTLQVRVFDGVDEVTADSEVTAYVTDDRTSALVATFASESHSLELQPGIYDLQITMDGIDDTASVKWYKHLWIQHYPDELAGHLEVLNLQAVFGALLVRPPAEWLDNGRPWHVGAFLTEGEGRSGFEPVESEDLRLFILPAGHYDLRARHGARELTREAVEVPAGRTCLIHLIP
;
A
#
# COMPACT_ATOMS: atom_id res chain seq x y z
N MET A 1 23.35 44.82 46.40
CA MET A 1 22.94 43.54 46.99
C MET A 1 24.20 42.69 47.08
N VAL A 2 24.62 42.35 48.30
CA VAL A 2 25.98 41.90 48.62
C VAL A 2 26.16 40.39 48.42
N SER A 3 27.35 40.03 47.94
CA SER A 3 28.00 38.73 47.77
C SER A 3 27.87 37.76 48.97
N LEU A 4 27.89 36.44 48.72
CA LEU A 4 28.96 35.51 49.16
C LEU A 4 28.57 34.03 48.99
N THR A 5 29.51 33.27 48.43
CA THR A 5 29.56 31.81 48.30
C THR A 5 29.97 31.16 49.65
N PRO A 6 30.27 29.83 49.68
CA PRO A 6 29.53 28.73 50.29
C PRO A 6 30.05 28.33 51.69
N LEU A 7 29.45 27.32 52.34
CA LEU A 7 30.18 26.51 53.33
C LEU A 7 29.58 25.10 53.51
N ARG A 8 30.42 24.10 53.25
CA ARG A 8 30.27 22.72 53.74
C ARG A 8 30.34 22.72 55.28
N TYR A 9 29.60 21.83 55.93
CA TYR A 9 30.04 21.29 57.21
C TYR A 9 29.76 19.80 57.34
N HIS A 10 30.80 19.12 57.82
CA HIS A 10 30.91 17.72 58.25
C HIS A 10 29.85 17.38 59.31
N ALA A 11 29.19 16.22 59.18
CA ALA A 11 29.47 14.96 59.89
C ALA A 11 29.35 15.07 61.42
N ASP A 12 28.33 14.40 61.97
CA ASP A 12 28.41 13.74 63.28
C ASP A 12 27.33 12.64 63.40
N LEU A 13 27.80 11.40 63.50
CA LEU A 13 27.13 10.27 64.14
C LEU A 13 27.54 10.32 65.63
N PRO A 14 26.69 9.96 66.61
CA PRO A 14 26.35 8.55 66.81
C PRO A 14 24.94 8.23 67.39
N MET A 15 24.56 6.96 67.16
CA MET A 15 23.57 6.10 67.85
C MET A 15 23.82 6.01 69.38
N PRO A 16 23.01 5.33 70.25
CA PRO A 16 21.94 4.33 70.07
C PRO A 16 20.71 4.60 71.01
N GLN A 17 19.59 3.87 71.11
CA GLN A 17 19.36 2.48 71.53
C GLN A 17 17.84 2.20 71.41
N LEU A 18 17.51 1.05 70.83
CA LEU A 18 16.44 0.11 71.16
C LEU A 18 15.17 0.60 71.89
N ALA A 19 14.01 0.37 71.25
CA ALA A 19 13.02 -0.58 71.79
C ALA A 19 12.01 -1.04 70.73
N LYS A 20 12.19 -2.31 70.34
CA LYS A 20 11.16 -3.34 70.04
C LYS A 20 9.74 -2.84 69.74
N ARG A 21 9.28 -3.15 68.53
CA ARG A 21 8.03 -3.91 68.32
C ARG A 21 8.07 -4.61 66.98
N SER A 22 8.24 -5.92 67.05
CA SER A 22 7.99 -6.86 65.97
C SER A 22 6.53 -6.76 65.54
N CYS A 23 6.27 -6.60 64.24
CA CYS A 23 5.06 -7.13 63.64
C CYS A 23 5.31 -7.43 62.15
N MET A 24 5.09 -8.70 61.83
CA MET A 24 5.08 -9.35 60.52
C MET A 24 4.61 -8.47 59.36
N CYS A 25 5.43 -8.37 58.30
CA CYS A 25 4.96 -8.29 56.92
C CYS A 25 6.07 -8.70 55.94
N LEU A 26 6.71 -9.86 56.17
CA LEU A 26 7.43 -10.58 55.12
C LEU A 26 6.40 -11.42 54.37
N CYS A 27 5.91 -10.94 53.20
CA CYS A 27 5.37 -11.74 52.09
C CYS A 27 4.81 -10.86 50.94
N ALA A 28 5.49 -9.76 50.56
CA ALA A 28 5.01 -8.91 49.46
C ALA A 28 6.13 -8.42 48.52
N LEU A 29 7.24 -9.16 48.39
CA LEU A 29 8.38 -8.74 47.57
C LEU A 29 8.97 -9.85 46.68
N ALA A 30 8.28 -10.98 46.52
CA ALA A 30 8.82 -12.15 45.80
C ALA A 30 7.89 -12.76 44.73
N THR A 31 6.91 -12.01 44.21
CA THR A 31 5.98 -12.51 43.17
C THR A 31 5.52 -11.41 42.21
N LEU A 32 6.45 -10.56 41.75
CA LEU A 32 6.21 -9.66 40.61
C LEU A 32 7.30 -9.82 39.53
N ALA A 33 7.75 -11.06 39.33
CA ALA A 33 8.80 -11.41 38.35
C ALA A 33 8.33 -12.45 37.32
N LEU A 34 7.04 -12.74 37.23
CA LEU A 34 6.45 -13.65 36.25
C LEU A 34 5.14 -13.05 35.74
N LEU A 35 5.25 -12.21 34.72
CA LEU A 35 4.25 -11.94 33.67
C LEU A 35 4.76 -10.81 32.76
N SER A 36 6.05 -10.82 32.43
CA SER A 36 6.53 -10.16 31.21
C SER A 36 6.12 -11.06 30.05
N VAL A 37 4.82 -11.14 29.76
CA VAL A 37 4.37 -11.59 28.45
C VAL A 37 4.83 -10.48 27.51
N ALA A 38 6.08 -10.60 27.04
CA ALA A 38 6.51 -9.90 25.85
C ALA A 38 5.50 -10.32 24.79
N SER A 39 4.51 -9.46 24.58
CA SER A 39 3.62 -9.58 23.44
C SER A 39 4.53 -9.29 22.26
N THR A 40 5.18 -10.33 21.75
CA THR A 40 5.79 -10.31 20.44
C THR A 40 4.60 -10.15 19.51
N ARG A 41 4.22 -8.90 19.25
CA ARG A 41 3.22 -8.57 18.24
C ARG A 41 3.83 -9.11 16.96
N ALA A 42 3.32 -10.24 16.48
CA ALA A 42 3.79 -10.84 15.24
C ALA A 42 3.73 -9.73 14.19
N GLN A 43 4.88 -9.40 13.61
CA GLN A 43 4.92 -8.38 12.58
C GLN A 43 4.06 -8.91 11.42
N PRO A 44 3.13 -8.10 10.89
CA PRO A 44 2.31 -8.53 9.78
C PRO A 44 3.21 -8.98 8.61
N PRO A 45 2.79 -10.01 7.85
CA PRO A 45 3.58 -10.47 6.72
C PRO A 45 3.81 -9.34 5.71
N ALA A 46 4.89 -9.44 4.94
CA ALA A 46 5.14 -8.53 3.82
C ALA A 46 3.98 -8.58 2.81
N VAL A 47 3.78 -7.48 2.11
CA VAL A 47 2.86 -7.32 0.98
C VAL A 47 3.70 -7.32 -0.28
N THR A 48 3.37 -8.20 -1.22
CA THR A 48 3.90 -8.16 -2.58
C THR A 48 3.19 -7.03 -3.33
N LEU A 49 3.91 -5.94 -3.58
CA LEU A 49 3.48 -4.85 -4.45
C LEU A 49 3.92 -5.17 -5.88
N GLN A 50 2.98 -5.20 -6.80
CA GLN A 50 3.20 -5.24 -8.24
C GLN A 50 2.94 -3.86 -8.82
N VAL A 51 3.83 -3.37 -9.68
CA VAL A 51 3.73 -2.06 -10.31
C VAL A 51 3.80 -2.20 -11.82
N ARG A 52 2.82 -1.62 -12.51
CA ARG A 52 2.84 -1.42 -13.97
C ARG A 52 2.85 0.07 -14.28
N VAL A 53 3.59 0.46 -15.31
CA VAL A 53 3.81 1.87 -15.67
C VAL A 53 3.29 2.12 -17.08
N PHE A 54 2.52 3.20 -17.23
CA PHE A 54 1.92 3.61 -18.49
C PHE A 54 2.23 5.07 -18.82
N ASP A 55 2.36 5.39 -20.10
CA ASP A 55 2.31 6.75 -20.64
C ASP A 55 1.02 6.92 -21.45
N GLY A 56 -0.02 7.48 -20.84
CA GLY A 56 -1.33 7.51 -21.46
C GLY A 56 -1.89 6.10 -21.56
N VAL A 57 -2.07 5.57 -22.76
CA VAL A 57 -2.54 4.18 -22.98
C VAL A 57 -1.40 3.21 -23.28
N ASP A 58 -0.19 3.72 -23.51
CA ASP A 58 0.97 2.91 -23.88
C ASP A 58 1.62 2.34 -22.62
N GLU A 59 1.85 1.03 -22.60
CA GLU A 59 2.57 0.39 -21.50
C GLU A 59 4.08 0.60 -21.67
N VAL A 60 4.70 1.21 -20.66
CA VAL A 60 6.15 1.51 -20.61
C VAL A 60 6.81 0.83 -19.41
N THR A 61 6.17 -0.19 -18.82
CA THR A 61 6.64 -0.89 -17.62
C THR A 61 8.07 -1.39 -17.78
N ALA A 62 8.39 -2.03 -18.91
CA ALA A 62 9.71 -2.60 -19.18
C ALA A 62 10.81 -1.55 -19.40
N ASP A 63 10.43 -0.34 -19.80
CA ASP A 63 11.33 0.79 -20.09
C ASP A 63 11.48 1.74 -18.89
N SER A 64 11.03 1.32 -17.71
CA SER A 64 11.05 2.11 -16.48
C SER A 64 11.71 1.35 -15.35
N GLU A 65 12.29 2.08 -14.40
CA GLU A 65 12.71 1.56 -13.11
C GLU A 65 11.78 2.09 -12.01
N VAL A 66 11.41 1.20 -11.09
CA VAL A 66 10.59 1.55 -9.93
C VAL A 66 11.39 1.38 -8.65
N THR A 67 11.47 2.43 -7.85
CA THR A 67 12.09 2.40 -6.52
C THR A 67 11.11 2.87 -5.47
N ALA A 68 10.99 2.14 -4.37
CA ALA A 68 10.19 2.50 -3.22
C ALA A 68 11.06 3.06 -2.09
N TYR A 69 10.52 4.04 -1.39
CA TYR A 69 11.08 4.63 -0.19
C TYR A 69 10.01 4.67 0.88
N VAL A 70 10.35 4.35 2.13
CA VAL A 70 9.44 4.64 3.24
C VAL A 70 9.20 6.15 3.26
N THR A 71 7.95 6.59 3.38
CA THR A 71 7.65 8.03 3.43
C THR A 71 8.45 8.68 4.56
N ASP A 72 9.00 9.87 4.28
CA ASP A 72 9.90 10.63 5.16
C ASP A 72 11.30 10.01 5.39
N ASP A 73 11.60 8.82 4.85
CA ASP A 73 12.94 8.23 4.81
C ASP A 73 13.36 7.88 3.38
N ARG A 74 14.09 8.81 2.76
CA ARG A 74 14.65 8.64 1.41
C ARG A 74 16.04 8.01 1.38
N THR A 75 16.53 7.50 2.51
CA THR A 75 17.88 6.91 2.61
C THR A 75 17.88 5.41 2.36
N SER A 76 16.73 4.75 2.56
CA SER A 76 16.55 3.31 2.38
C SER A 76 15.75 3.03 1.12
N ALA A 77 16.45 2.92 -0.02
CA ALA A 77 15.84 2.59 -1.31
C ALA A 77 15.56 1.08 -1.43
N LEU A 78 14.36 0.73 -1.85
CA LEU A 78 13.97 -0.62 -2.24
C LEU A 78 13.71 -0.62 -3.74
N VAL A 79 14.64 -1.19 -4.51
CA VAL A 79 14.54 -1.26 -5.98
C VAL A 79 13.68 -2.46 -6.38
N ALA A 80 12.70 -2.23 -7.24
CA ALA A 80 11.81 -3.28 -7.72
C ALA A 80 12.55 -4.22 -8.69
N THR A 81 12.14 -5.49 -8.69
CA THR A 81 12.60 -6.44 -9.70
C THR A 81 11.55 -6.56 -10.80
N PHE A 82 11.94 -6.31 -12.04
CA PHE A 82 11.07 -6.54 -13.18
C PHE A 82 11.00 -8.03 -13.54
N ALA A 83 9.79 -8.59 -13.62
CA ALA A 83 9.57 -9.95 -14.07
C ALA A 83 8.23 -10.07 -14.82
N SER A 84 8.27 -10.77 -15.96
CA SER A 84 7.17 -11.00 -16.90
C SER A 84 6.56 -9.70 -17.45
N GLU A 85 5.78 -8.98 -16.63
CA GLU A 85 4.96 -7.84 -17.03
C GLU A 85 4.87 -6.74 -15.97
N SER A 86 5.54 -6.91 -14.81
CA SER A 86 5.46 -5.93 -13.72
C SER A 86 6.74 -5.83 -12.92
N HIS A 87 6.91 -4.69 -12.26
CA HIS A 87 7.90 -4.46 -11.21
C HIS A 87 7.38 -5.01 -9.88
N SER A 88 8.15 -5.84 -9.19
CA SER A 88 7.74 -6.47 -7.93
C SER A 88 8.62 -6.04 -6.76
N LEU A 89 7.97 -5.77 -5.62
CA LEU A 89 8.58 -5.38 -4.35
C LEU A 89 7.92 -6.13 -3.20
N GLU A 90 8.71 -6.60 -2.24
CA GLU A 90 8.21 -7.12 -0.96
C GLU A 90 8.31 -6.01 0.11
N LEU A 91 7.17 -5.47 0.52
CA LEU A 91 7.11 -4.31 1.41
C LEU A 91 6.41 -4.66 2.73
N GLN A 92 6.92 -4.13 3.83
CA GLN A 92 6.15 -4.17 5.09
C GLN A 92 4.96 -3.21 4.98
N PRO A 93 3.80 -3.50 5.59
CA PRO A 93 2.69 -2.56 5.62
C PRO A 93 3.12 -1.19 6.16
N GLY A 94 2.75 -0.11 5.47
CA GLY A 94 3.23 1.24 5.75
C GLY A 94 2.94 2.23 4.64
N ILE A 95 3.50 3.43 4.75
CA ILE A 95 3.34 4.50 3.74
C ILE A 95 4.67 4.64 2.98
N TYR A 96 4.59 4.64 1.65
CA TYR A 96 5.74 4.70 0.76
C TYR A 96 5.60 5.82 -0.28
N ASP A 97 6.73 6.39 -0.66
CA ASP A 97 6.87 7.17 -1.89
C ASP A 97 7.48 6.24 -2.96
N LEU A 98 6.89 6.22 -4.16
CA LEU A 98 7.44 5.55 -5.33
C LEU A 98 8.11 6.57 -6.25
N GLN A 99 9.29 6.21 -6.72
CA GLN A 99 10.01 6.89 -7.77
C GLN A 99 9.97 6.04 -9.04
N ILE A 100 9.56 6.65 -10.15
CA ILE A 100 9.72 6.09 -11.48
C ILE A 100 10.85 6.83 -12.17
N THR A 101 11.81 6.08 -12.67
CA THR A 101 12.89 6.60 -13.52
C THR A 101 12.69 6.04 -14.92
N MET A 102 12.82 6.88 -15.94
CA MET A 102 12.91 6.42 -17.32
C MET A 102 14.16 7.01 -17.96
N ASP A 103 14.85 6.19 -18.75
CA ASP A 103 16.00 6.62 -19.53
C ASP A 103 15.55 7.56 -20.65
N GLY A 104 16.18 8.73 -20.71
CA GLY A 104 15.97 9.68 -21.80
C GLY A 104 16.92 9.44 -22.95
N ILE A 105 16.60 10.04 -24.11
CA ILE A 105 17.37 9.91 -25.36
C ILE A 105 18.83 10.41 -25.21
N ASP A 106 19.08 11.34 -24.28
CA ASP A 106 20.39 11.98 -24.07
C ASP A 106 21.03 11.60 -22.72
N ASP A 107 20.89 10.35 -22.26
CA ASP A 107 21.31 9.90 -20.90
C ASP A 107 20.72 10.74 -19.75
N THR A 108 19.68 11.54 -20.04
CA THR A 108 19.00 12.35 -19.05
C THR A 108 17.79 11.58 -18.54
N ALA A 109 17.91 11.01 -17.35
CA ALA A 109 16.82 10.30 -16.72
C ALA A 109 15.67 11.26 -16.36
N SER A 110 14.46 10.92 -16.80
CA SER A 110 13.24 11.58 -16.32
C SER A 110 12.76 10.89 -15.05
N VAL A 111 12.37 11.67 -14.05
CA VAL A 111 11.97 11.16 -12.75
C VAL A 111 10.58 11.64 -12.39
N LYS A 112 9.68 10.72 -12.06
CA LYS A 112 8.34 11.01 -11.55
C LYS A 112 8.16 10.41 -10.16
N TRP A 113 7.53 11.17 -9.27
CA TRP A 113 7.25 10.75 -7.89
C TRP A 113 5.76 10.54 -7.66
N TYR A 114 5.42 9.43 -7.02
CA TYR A 114 4.10 9.13 -6.47
C TYR A 114 4.25 9.07 -4.97
N LYS A 115 3.51 9.92 -4.26
CA LYS A 115 3.71 10.12 -2.83
C LYS A 115 2.59 9.50 -2.02
N HIS A 116 2.95 9.08 -0.81
CA HIS A 116 2.02 8.60 0.20
C HIS A 116 1.14 7.43 -0.28
N LEU A 117 1.74 6.44 -0.94
CA LEU A 117 1.06 5.19 -1.25
C LEU A 117 0.93 4.37 0.02
N TRP A 118 -0.30 3.96 0.32
CA TRP A 118 -0.60 3.16 1.50
C TRP A 118 -0.53 1.67 1.15
N ILE A 119 0.45 0.97 1.71
CA ILE A 119 0.66 -0.46 1.52
C ILE A 119 0.10 -1.23 2.71
N GLN A 120 -0.86 -2.10 2.45
CA GLN A 120 -1.44 -3.01 3.44
C GLN A 120 -2.00 -4.25 2.72
N HIS A 121 -2.31 -5.29 3.49
CA HIS A 121 -3.07 -6.43 2.97
C HIS A 121 -4.52 -6.04 2.78
N TYR A 122 -5.04 -6.17 1.57
CA TYR A 122 -6.47 -6.05 1.31
C TYR A 122 -7.09 -7.44 1.19
N PRO A 123 -8.24 -7.69 1.86
CA PRO A 123 -8.86 -9.02 1.88
C PRO A 123 -9.32 -9.50 0.49
N ASP A 124 -9.44 -8.57 -0.45
CA ASP A 124 -9.82 -8.80 -1.83
C ASP A 124 -8.64 -8.82 -2.81
N GLU A 125 -7.37 -8.84 -2.39
CA GLU A 125 -6.24 -9.03 -3.30
C GLU A 125 -6.00 -10.53 -3.56
N LEU A 126 -6.28 -11.00 -4.79
CA LEU A 126 -6.14 -12.42 -5.16
C LEU A 126 -4.69 -12.82 -5.52
N ALA A 127 -3.83 -11.86 -5.85
CA ALA A 127 -2.47 -12.12 -6.37
C ALA A 127 -1.40 -11.09 -5.93
N GLY A 128 -1.72 -10.26 -4.93
CA GLY A 128 -0.87 -9.14 -4.51
C GLY A 128 -1.51 -7.78 -4.79
N HIS A 129 -0.87 -6.74 -4.27
CA HIS A 129 -1.30 -5.36 -4.44
C HIS A 129 -0.82 -4.86 -5.79
N LEU A 130 -1.72 -4.70 -6.76
CA LEU A 130 -1.38 -4.12 -8.07
C LEU A 130 -1.60 -2.60 -8.03
N GLU A 131 -0.53 -1.84 -8.20
CA GLU A 131 -0.58 -0.41 -8.40
C GLU A 131 -0.19 -0.06 -9.84
N VAL A 132 -1.04 0.72 -10.51
CA VAL A 132 -0.81 1.16 -11.88
C VAL A 132 -0.51 2.65 -11.87
N LEU A 133 0.67 3.00 -12.36
CA LEU A 133 1.18 4.37 -12.36
C LEU A 133 1.15 4.92 -13.79
N ASN A 134 0.47 6.06 -13.98
CA ASN A 134 0.42 6.70 -15.29
C ASN A 134 1.21 8.02 -15.32
N LEU A 135 2.16 8.15 -16.23
CA LEU A 135 3.00 9.33 -16.41
C LEU A 135 2.18 10.56 -16.81
N GLN A 136 1.03 10.37 -17.45
CA GLN A 136 0.06 11.43 -17.71
C GLN A 136 -0.95 11.53 -16.56
N ALA A 137 -0.96 12.68 -15.87
CA ALA A 137 -1.80 12.88 -14.68
C ALA A 137 -3.30 12.84 -14.95
N VAL A 138 -3.74 12.95 -16.21
CA VAL A 138 -5.15 12.90 -16.60
C VAL A 138 -5.69 11.48 -16.72
N PHE A 139 -4.83 10.46 -16.65
CA PHE A 139 -5.23 9.05 -16.72
C PHE A 139 -5.28 8.41 -15.34
N GLY A 140 -6.15 7.42 -15.19
CA GLY A 140 -6.22 6.51 -14.06
C GLY A 140 -6.30 5.06 -14.53
N ALA A 141 -6.35 4.15 -13.56
CA ALA A 141 -6.47 2.72 -13.82
C ALA A 141 -7.68 2.13 -13.10
N LEU A 142 -8.40 1.26 -13.79
CA LEU A 142 -9.55 0.53 -13.25
C LEU A 142 -9.33 -0.96 -13.39
N LEU A 143 -9.23 -1.64 -12.26
CA LEU A 143 -9.23 -3.09 -12.15
C LEU A 143 -10.67 -3.55 -11.96
N VAL A 144 -11.16 -4.36 -12.89
CA VAL A 144 -12.50 -4.94 -12.83
C VAL A 144 -12.39 -6.42 -12.52
N ARG A 145 -13.08 -6.83 -11.46
CA ARG A 145 -13.23 -8.24 -11.08
C ARG A 145 -14.64 -8.74 -11.40
N PRO A 146 -14.79 -9.90 -12.05
CA PRO A 146 -16.10 -10.50 -12.27
C PRO A 146 -16.63 -11.14 -10.98
N PRO A 147 -17.92 -11.51 -10.93
CA PRO A 147 -18.42 -12.38 -9.87
C PRO A 147 -17.59 -13.67 -9.79
N ALA A 148 -17.34 -14.16 -8.57
CA ALA A 148 -16.52 -15.36 -8.35
C ALA A 148 -17.05 -16.57 -9.14
N GLU A 149 -18.38 -16.71 -9.26
CA GLU A 149 -18.99 -17.80 -10.01
C GLU A 149 -18.68 -17.80 -11.52
N TRP A 150 -18.20 -16.67 -12.08
CA TRP A 150 -17.79 -16.58 -13.48
C TRP A 150 -16.37 -17.14 -13.69
N LEU A 151 -15.52 -17.09 -12.66
CA LEU A 151 -14.15 -17.63 -12.71
C LEU A 151 -14.14 -19.15 -12.54
N ASP A 152 -14.99 -19.69 -11.67
CA ASP A 152 -15.01 -21.12 -11.28
C ASP A 152 -15.22 -22.11 -12.44
N ASN A 153 -15.84 -21.68 -13.54
CA ASN A 153 -16.20 -22.54 -14.67
C ASN A 153 -15.26 -22.44 -15.87
N GLY A 154 -14.20 -21.62 -15.78
CA GLY A 154 -13.17 -21.47 -16.81
C GLY A 154 -13.67 -20.92 -18.15
N ARG A 155 -14.92 -20.42 -18.22
CA ARG A 155 -15.42 -19.77 -19.45
C ARG A 155 -14.92 -18.34 -19.53
N PRO A 156 -14.57 -17.85 -20.73
CA PRO A 156 -14.17 -16.47 -20.90
C PRO A 156 -15.33 -15.54 -20.53
N TRP A 157 -14.98 -14.43 -19.91
CA TRP A 157 -15.84 -13.29 -19.71
C TRP A 157 -15.18 -12.06 -20.33
N HIS A 158 -16.01 -11.11 -20.71
CA HIS A 158 -15.60 -9.86 -21.33
C HIS A 158 -16.20 -8.70 -20.56
N VAL A 159 -15.50 -7.57 -20.53
CA VAL A 159 -16.05 -6.31 -20.04
C VAL A 159 -15.53 -5.20 -20.93
N GLY A 160 -16.41 -4.27 -21.26
CA GLY A 160 -16.04 -3.00 -21.89
C GLY A 160 -16.39 -1.84 -20.97
N ALA A 161 -15.60 -0.77 -21.05
CA ALA A 161 -15.90 0.50 -20.40
C ALA A 161 -16.43 1.51 -21.42
N PHE A 162 -17.47 2.25 -21.06
CA PHE A 162 -18.17 3.20 -21.92
C PHE A 162 -18.30 4.53 -21.18
N LEU A 163 -18.17 5.67 -21.87
CA LEU A 163 -18.46 6.97 -21.25
C LEU A 163 -19.95 7.04 -20.87
N THR A 164 -20.25 7.45 -19.64
CA THR A 164 -21.65 7.54 -19.15
C THR A 164 -22.53 8.46 -20.02
N GLU A 165 -21.96 9.48 -20.67
CA GLU A 165 -22.70 10.43 -21.53
C GLU A 165 -22.43 10.26 -23.04
N GLY A 166 -22.01 9.06 -23.50
CA GLY A 166 -21.69 8.80 -24.90
C GLY A 166 -22.51 7.67 -25.51
N GLU A 167 -23.62 7.97 -26.21
CA GLU A 167 -24.31 6.97 -27.01
C GLU A 167 -23.43 6.48 -28.18
N GLY A 168 -23.25 5.16 -28.27
CA GLY A 168 -22.78 4.48 -29.48
C GLY A 168 -21.27 4.44 -29.75
N ARG A 169 -20.40 4.71 -28.76
CA ARG A 169 -18.93 4.65 -28.98
C ARG A 169 -18.37 3.25 -28.73
N SER A 170 -17.34 2.90 -29.52
CA SER A 170 -16.46 1.75 -29.28
C SER A 170 -16.02 1.77 -27.82
N GLY A 171 -16.37 0.72 -27.09
CA GLY A 171 -15.93 0.56 -25.71
C GLY A 171 -14.41 0.58 -25.66
N PHE A 172 -13.86 1.05 -24.55
CA PHE A 172 -12.47 0.78 -24.26
C PHE A 172 -12.34 -0.71 -23.97
N GLU A 173 -11.32 -1.34 -24.54
CA GLU A 173 -10.96 -2.73 -24.25
C GLU A 173 -9.94 -2.76 -23.11
N PRO A 174 -10.00 -3.78 -22.25
CA PRO A 174 -9.03 -3.93 -21.18
C PRO A 174 -7.69 -4.41 -21.75
N VAL A 175 -6.62 -4.08 -21.04
CA VAL A 175 -5.33 -4.78 -21.15
C VAL A 175 -5.55 -6.21 -20.66
N GLU A 176 -5.11 -7.19 -21.45
CA GLU A 176 -5.31 -8.61 -21.11
C GLU A 176 -4.67 -8.94 -19.75
N SER A 177 -5.43 -9.61 -18.89
CA SER A 177 -4.96 -10.25 -17.66
C SER A 177 -5.92 -11.39 -17.32
N GLU A 178 -5.46 -12.48 -16.72
CA GLU A 178 -6.25 -13.73 -16.64
C GLU A 178 -7.52 -13.56 -15.79
N ASP A 179 -7.38 -13.17 -14.52
CA ASP A 179 -8.47 -13.17 -13.52
C ASP A 179 -9.16 -11.81 -13.33
N LEU A 180 -8.53 -10.76 -13.81
CA LEU A 180 -8.97 -9.36 -13.69
C LEU A 180 -9.01 -8.74 -15.09
N ARG A 181 -9.61 -7.56 -15.23
CA ARG A 181 -9.49 -6.75 -16.44
C ARG A 181 -9.01 -5.37 -16.06
N LEU A 182 -7.86 -4.98 -16.58
CA LEU A 182 -7.24 -3.69 -16.34
C LEU A 182 -7.62 -2.72 -17.45
N PHE A 183 -8.21 -1.59 -17.11
CA PHE A 183 -8.41 -0.48 -18.04
C PHE A 183 -7.48 0.68 -17.67
N ILE A 184 -6.89 1.29 -18.69
CA ILE A 184 -6.19 2.56 -18.58
C ILE A 184 -7.02 3.61 -19.29
N LEU A 185 -7.59 4.55 -18.53
CA LEU A 185 -8.62 5.46 -19.02
C LEU A 185 -8.31 6.89 -18.58
N PRO A 186 -8.71 7.90 -19.36
CA PRO A 186 -8.83 9.26 -18.83
C PRO A 186 -9.70 9.26 -17.57
N ALA A 187 -9.32 10.04 -16.57
CA ALA A 187 -10.09 10.19 -15.35
C ALA A 187 -11.50 10.69 -15.67
N GLY A 188 -12.52 10.09 -15.04
CA GLY A 188 -13.91 10.35 -15.39
C GLY A 188 -14.86 9.26 -14.91
N HIS A 189 -16.10 9.31 -15.39
CA HIS A 189 -17.14 8.34 -15.06
C HIS A 189 -17.45 7.46 -16.26
N TYR A 190 -17.52 6.16 -16.02
CA TYR A 190 -17.73 5.14 -17.03
C TYR A 190 -18.81 4.15 -16.60
N ASP A 191 -19.57 3.68 -17.57
CA ASP A 191 -20.43 2.53 -17.41
C ASP A 191 -19.67 1.28 -17.86
N LEU A 192 -19.67 0.25 -17.03
CA LEU A 192 -19.09 -1.04 -17.35
C LEU A 192 -20.19 -1.99 -17.80
N ARG A 193 -19.95 -2.70 -18.89
CA ARG A 193 -20.83 -3.79 -19.34
C ARG A 193 -20.02 -5.05 -19.45
N ALA A 194 -20.35 -6.03 -18.61
CA ALA A 194 -19.67 -7.29 -18.54
C ALA A 194 -20.57 -8.43 -18.99
N ARG A 195 -20.00 -9.41 -19.69
CA ARG A 195 -20.72 -10.54 -20.28
C ARG A 195 -20.01 -11.85 -19.96
N HIS A 196 -20.81 -12.85 -19.59
CA HIS A 196 -20.39 -14.24 -19.40
C HIS A 196 -21.50 -15.15 -19.97
N GLY A 197 -21.23 -15.74 -21.13
CA GLY A 197 -22.24 -16.46 -21.90
C GLY A 197 -23.46 -15.58 -22.26
N ALA A 198 -24.64 -15.95 -21.76
CA ALA A 198 -25.89 -15.21 -21.97
C ALA A 198 -26.20 -14.19 -20.85
N ARG A 199 -25.39 -14.16 -19.78
CA ARG A 199 -25.58 -13.23 -18.66
C ARG A 199 -24.82 -11.94 -18.94
N GLU A 200 -25.47 -10.81 -18.66
CA GLU A 200 -24.89 -9.47 -18.73
C GLU A 200 -25.04 -8.79 -17.37
N LEU A 201 -23.99 -8.08 -16.95
CA LEU A 201 -24.00 -7.22 -15.77
C LEU A 201 -23.58 -5.81 -16.20
N THR A 202 -24.27 -4.81 -15.67
CA THR A 202 -23.96 -3.41 -15.89
C THR A 202 -23.63 -2.74 -14.57
N ARG A 203 -22.58 -1.92 -14.57
CA ARG A 203 -22.23 -1.04 -13.46
C ARG A 203 -22.13 0.38 -13.98
N GLU A 204 -23.01 1.26 -13.53
CA GLU A 204 -23.09 2.63 -14.02
C GLU A 204 -22.23 3.57 -13.18
N ALA A 205 -21.78 4.66 -13.81
CA ALA A 205 -21.11 5.79 -13.17
C ALA A 205 -19.91 5.39 -12.28
N VAL A 206 -19.11 4.43 -12.75
CA VAL A 206 -17.86 4.04 -12.10
C VAL A 206 -16.83 5.15 -12.28
N GLU A 207 -16.36 5.71 -11.17
CA GLU A 207 -15.30 6.70 -11.18
C GLU A 207 -13.94 6.04 -11.46
N VAL A 208 -13.21 6.60 -12.42
CA VAL A 208 -11.78 6.36 -12.64
C VAL A 208 -11.03 7.57 -12.10
N PRO A 209 -10.32 7.45 -10.96
CA PRO A 209 -9.60 8.57 -10.36
C PRO A 209 -8.31 8.90 -11.12
N ALA A 210 -7.99 10.19 -11.23
CA ALA A 210 -6.75 10.66 -11.84
C ALA A 210 -5.50 10.18 -11.05
N GLY A 211 -4.55 9.58 -11.76
CA GLY A 211 -3.26 9.14 -11.22
C GLY A 211 -3.33 8.05 -10.15
N ARG A 212 -4.45 7.31 -10.07
CA ARG A 212 -4.69 6.27 -9.07
C ARG A 212 -5.27 5.01 -9.70
N THR A 213 -5.04 3.90 -9.01
CA THR A 213 -5.70 2.62 -9.28
C THR A 213 -6.97 2.51 -8.47
N CYS A 214 -8.05 2.04 -9.09
CA CYS A 214 -9.29 1.65 -8.40
C CYS A 214 -9.62 0.19 -8.73
N LEU A 215 -10.04 -0.57 -7.72
CA LEU A 215 -10.59 -1.91 -7.90
C LEU A 215 -12.11 -1.87 -7.75
N ILE A 216 -12.82 -2.48 -8.69
CA ILE A 216 -14.26 -2.67 -8.62
C ILE A 216 -14.62 -4.14 -8.77
N HIS A 217 -15.56 -4.57 -7.94
CA HIS A 217 -16.18 -5.88 -8.00
C HIS A 217 -17.52 -5.77 -8.71
N LEU A 218 -17.70 -6.55 -9.77
CA LEU A 218 -19.00 -6.71 -10.41
C LEU A 218 -19.87 -7.59 -9.51
N ILE A 219 -21.00 -7.03 -9.08
CA ILE A 219 -21.95 -7.70 -8.20
C ILE A 219 -23.16 -8.12 -9.07
N PRO A 220 -23.66 -9.36 -8.89
CA PRO A 220 -24.90 -9.87 -9.48
C PRO A 220 -26.12 -8.96 -9.42
#